data_AF-A0A927YTH4-F1
#
_entry.id   AF-A0A927YTH4-F1
#
_cell.length_a   1.000
_cell.length_b   1.000
_cell.length_c   1.000
_cell.angle_alpha   90.00
_cell.angle_beta   90.00
_cell.angle_gamma   90.00
#
_symmetry.space_group_name_H-M   'P 1'
#
loop_
_entity.id
_entity.type
_entity.pdbx_description
1 polymer ?
#
loop_
_entity_poly.entity_id
_entity_poly.type
_entity_poly.pdbx_seq_one_letter_code
_entity_poly.pdbx_strand_id
1 'polypeptide(L)'
;MLKKLLGFFICIVLCVCTILVYVLYRILKENVFLPSEYLFYEGDIICNVLMIPVYIITFFVIKFLVSYIKRKFLSKSDDYLYYVREVRRYGKWKVLILIFYVISIYICFTSLTYVTEDKIVVVSPVNLKGREYNYSDVEMIETGFGNKKLSFIEYKKEGNFYYKITVDGRKIVFHIPYSNENIDRYEDTYLWLEEFDQALSKYNIPKESSSKGYEKCDYDQRYVDRFLRIIESD
;
A
#
# COMPACT_ATOMS: atom_id res chain seq x y z
N MET A 1 2.26 37.63 -16.27
CA MET A 1 3.12 36.45 -16.52
C MET A 1 3.77 35.91 -15.23
N LEU A 2 4.43 36.76 -14.43
CA LEU A 2 5.10 36.37 -13.16
C LEU A 2 4.20 35.64 -12.14
N LYS A 3 2.95 36.08 -11.95
CA LYS A 3 1.98 35.41 -11.05
C LYS A 3 1.60 34.00 -11.49
N LYS A 4 1.57 33.73 -12.81
CA LYS A 4 1.27 32.40 -13.37
C LYS A 4 2.46 31.45 -13.19
N LEU A 5 3.68 31.94 -13.42
CA LEU A 5 4.94 31.22 -13.15
C LEU A 5 5.09 30.87 -11.67
N LEU A 6 4.79 31.80 -10.77
CA LEU A 6 4.83 31.56 -9.32
C LEU A 6 3.78 30.52 -8.88
N GLY A 7 2.59 30.55 -9.47
CA GLY A 7 1.56 29.55 -9.22
C GLY A 7 1.99 28.14 -9.64
N PHE A 8 2.60 28.04 -10.83
CA PHE A 8 3.13 26.77 -11.35
C PHE A 8 4.25 26.19 -10.46
N PHE A 9 5.21 27.02 -10.04
CA PHE A 9 6.28 26.58 -9.13
C PHE A 9 5.74 26.03 -7.82
N ILE A 10 4.70 26.65 -7.26
CA ILE A 10 4.07 26.17 -6.02
C ILE A 10 3.38 24.82 -6.22
N CYS A 11 2.71 24.61 -7.36
CA CYS A 11 2.15 23.31 -7.67
C CYS A 11 3.23 22.22 -7.71
N ILE A 12 4.39 22.50 -8.30
CA ILE A 12 5.53 21.57 -8.31
C ILE A 12 5.98 21.25 -6.89
N VAL A 13 6.18 22.27 -6.05
CA VAL A 13 6.59 22.07 -4.65
C VAL A 13 5.56 21.23 -3.89
N LEU A 14 4.26 21.46 -4.10
CA LEU A 14 3.19 20.66 -3.47
C LEU A 14 3.22 19.20 -3.93
N CYS A 15 3.46 18.94 -5.21
CA CYS A 15 3.61 17.57 -5.73
C CYS A 15 4.82 16.88 -5.10
N VAL A 16 5.98 17.55 -5.04
CA VAL A 16 7.20 17.03 -4.42
C VAL A 16 6.98 16.73 -2.94
N CYS A 17 6.34 17.63 -2.19
CA CYS A 17 6.02 17.39 -0.77
C CYS A 17 5.10 16.18 -0.59
N THR A 18 4.10 15.98 -1.44
CA THR A 18 3.22 14.81 -1.36
C THR A 18 3.99 13.51 -1.60
N ILE A 19 4.91 13.50 -2.56
CA ILE A 19 5.80 12.34 -2.82
C ILE A 19 6.70 12.07 -1.61
N LEU A 20 7.30 13.11 -1.03
CA LEU A 20 8.15 12.97 0.16
C LEU A 20 7.38 12.40 1.36
N VAL A 21 6.11 12.79 1.55
CA VAL A 21 5.25 12.21 2.60
C VAL A 21 5.03 10.72 2.37
N TYR A 22 4.82 10.29 1.13
CA TYR A 22 4.71 8.87 0.80
C TYR A 22 5.99 8.09 1.08
N VAL A 23 7.14 8.62 0.66
CA VAL A 23 8.45 8.00 0.93
C VAL A 23 8.69 7.88 2.44
N LEU A 24 8.41 8.95 3.20
CA LEU A 24 8.54 8.93 4.64
C LEU A 24 7.59 7.92 5.30
N TYR A 25 6.35 7.83 4.82
CA TYR A 25 5.39 6.82 5.27
C TYR A 25 5.95 5.40 5.11
N ARG A 26 6.52 5.09 3.93
CA ARG A 26 7.12 3.79 3.65
C ARG A 26 8.28 3.49 4.61
N ILE A 27 9.25 4.41 4.70
CA ILE A 27 10.43 4.26 5.57
C ILE A 27 10.02 4.07 7.04
N LEU A 28 9.05 4.85 7.53
CA LEU A 28 8.56 4.70 8.89
C LEU A 28 7.85 3.36 9.10
N LYS A 29 7.07 2.90 8.12
CA LYS A 29 6.36 1.61 8.21
C LYS A 29 7.35 0.45 8.29
N GLU A 30 8.34 0.43 7.40
CA GLU A 30 9.36 -0.62 7.35
C GLU A 30 10.22 -0.63 8.62
N ASN A 31 10.64 0.53 9.14
CA ASN A 31 11.53 0.58 10.31
C ASN A 31 10.84 0.40 11.67
N VAL A 32 9.54 0.67 11.77
CA VAL A 32 8.82 0.64 13.06
C VAL A 32 8.02 -0.65 13.25
N PHE A 33 7.45 -1.20 12.17
CA PHE A 33 6.49 -2.31 12.27
C PHE A 33 7.00 -3.64 11.74
N LEU A 34 8.04 -3.66 10.92
CA LEU A 34 8.61 -4.90 10.38
C LEU A 34 9.83 -5.32 11.20
N PRO A 35 10.00 -6.62 11.50
CA PRO A 35 11.24 -7.15 12.06
C PRO A 35 12.36 -7.09 11.01
N SER A 36 13.63 -7.20 11.40
CA SER A 36 14.77 -7.16 10.47
C SER A 36 14.75 -8.28 9.43
N GLU A 37 14.29 -9.48 9.83
CA GLU A 37 14.32 -10.70 9.02
C GLU A 37 13.05 -10.97 8.18
N TYR A 38 12.19 -9.97 7.94
CA TYR A 38 11.08 -10.17 7.01
C TYR A 38 11.58 -10.47 5.60
N LEU A 39 10.88 -11.33 4.86
CA LEU A 39 11.16 -11.61 3.45
C LEU A 39 10.45 -10.60 2.56
N PHE A 40 9.15 -10.43 2.80
CA PHE A 40 8.29 -9.47 2.12
C PHE A 40 7.08 -9.12 2.98
N TYR A 41 6.42 -8.01 2.65
CA TYR A 41 5.17 -7.59 3.28
C TYR A 41 4.16 -7.01 2.29
N GLU A 42 2.88 -7.13 2.61
CA GLU A 42 1.78 -6.54 1.86
C GLU A 42 0.91 -5.71 2.83
N GLY A 43 0.51 -4.52 2.38
CA GLY A 43 -0.51 -3.73 3.08
C GLY A 43 -1.91 -4.28 2.81
N ASP A 44 -2.80 -4.24 3.80
CA ASP A 44 -4.20 -4.61 3.56
C ASP A 44 -4.79 -3.74 2.43
N ILE A 45 -5.62 -4.33 1.59
CA ILE A 45 -6.31 -3.63 0.51
C ILE A 45 -7.12 -2.41 1.01
N ILE A 46 -7.63 -2.48 2.24
CA ILE A 46 -8.31 -1.36 2.90
C ILE A 46 -7.37 -0.16 3.03
N CYS A 47 -6.08 -0.39 3.31
CA CYS A 47 -5.08 0.68 3.37
C CYS A 47 -4.93 1.38 2.03
N ASN A 48 -4.85 0.62 0.94
CA ASN A 48 -4.71 1.20 -0.40
C ASN A 48 -5.87 2.13 -0.74
N VAL A 49 -7.09 1.77 -0.35
CA VAL A 49 -8.29 2.61 -0.52
C VAL A 49 -8.25 3.84 0.40
N LEU A 50 -7.86 3.67 1.67
CA LEU A 50 -7.78 4.76 2.66
C LEU A 50 -6.64 5.74 2.38
N MET A 51 -5.57 5.33 1.69
CA MET A 51 -4.48 6.22 1.32
C MET A 51 -4.92 7.30 0.32
N ILE A 52 -5.92 7.04 -0.53
CA ILE A 52 -6.46 8.03 -1.48
C ILE A 52 -6.98 9.29 -0.77
N PRO A 53 -7.98 9.20 0.16
CA PRO A 53 -8.44 10.37 0.88
C PRO A 53 -7.35 10.97 1.78
N VAL A 54 -6.42 10.17 2.33
CA VAL A 54 -5.26 10.69 3.08
C VAL A 54 -4.42 11.62 2.20
N TYR A 55 -4.08 11.24 0.97
CA TYR A 55 -3.33 12.11 0.06
C TYR A 55 -4.10 13.37 -0.33
N ILE A 56 -5.40 13.25 -0.60
CA ILE A 56 -6.26 14.40 -0.93
C ILE A 56 -6.28 15.39 0.24
N ILE A 57 -6.52 14.91 1.46
CA ILE A 57 -6.55 15.75 2.66
C ILE A 57 -5.16 16.38 2.90
N THR A 58 -4.09 15.61 2.76
CA THR A 58 -2.70 16.10 2.90
C THR A 58 -2.44 17.23 1.91
N PHE A 59 -2.80 17.06 0.65
CA PHE A 59 -2.65 18.10 -0.38
C PHE A 59 -3.39 19.40 0.00
N PHE A 60 -4.64 19.30 0.48
CA PHE A 60 -5.39 20.46 0.95
C PHE A 60 -4.77 21.12 2.19
N VAL A 61 -4.23 20.33 3.13
CA VAL A 61 -3.51 20.83 4.31
C VAL A 61 -2.24 21.59 3.91
N ILE A 62 -1.41 21.04 3.02
CA ILE A 62 -0.19 21.73 2.57
C ILE A 62 -0.55 23.01 1.80
N LYS A 63 -1.56 22.97 0.91
CA LYS A 63 -2.06 24.16 0.22
C LYS A 63 -2.54 25.24 1.20
N PHE A 64 -3.20 24.84 2.28
CA PHE A 64 -3.62 25.74 3.35
C PHE A 64 -2.42 26.37 4.07
N LEU A 65 -1.41 25.57 4.43
CA LEU A 65 -0.18 26.05 5.07
C LEU A 65 0.59 27.03 4.19
N VAL A 66 0.79 26.73 2.91
CA VAL A 66 1.43 27.65 1.95
C VAL A 66 0.66 28.97 1.86
N SER A 67 -0.66 28.90 1.80
CA SER A 67 -1.51 30.10 1.78
C SER A 67 -1.40 30.90 3.08
N TYR A 68 -1.32 30.24 4.23
CA TYR A 68 -1.12 30.87 5.54
C TYR A 68 0.24 31.58 5.63
N ILE A 69 1.33 30.93 5.21
CA ILE A 69 2.68 31.50 5.20
C ILE A 69 2.74 32.72 4.28
N LYS A 70 2.19 32.62 3.06
CA LYS A 70 2.08 33.77 2.15
C LYS A 70 1.32 34.94 2.77
N ARG A 71 0.29 34.69 3.57
CA ARG A 71 -0.46 35.78 4.22
C ARG A 71 0.33 36.42 5.34
N LYS A 72 1.01 35.62 6.16
CA LYS A 72 1.82 36.11 7.29
C LYS A 72 2.99 36.97 6.80
N PHE A 73 3.55 36.67 5.63
CA PHE A 73 4.77 37.31 5.14
C PHE A 73 4.60 38.19 3.88
N LEU A 74 3.50 38.09 3.10
CA LEU A 74 3.43 38.70 1.75
C LEU A 74 2.12 39.46 1.37
N SER A 75 1.04 39.55 2.16
CA SER A 75 -0.22 40.20 1.68
C SER A 75 -1.01 41.02 2.71
N LYS A 76 -1.58 42.14 2.22
CA LYS A 76 -2.45 43.13 2.90
C LYS A 76 -3.89 42.62 3.07
N SER A 77 -4.43 42.81 4.28
CA SER A 77 -5.83 42.96 4.73
C SER A 77 -6.98 42.20 4.03
N ASP A 78 -7.23 42.37 2.73
CA ASP A 78 -8.58 42.15 2.18
C ASP A 78 -8.87 40.70 1.74
N ASP A 79 -7.84 39.93 1.36
CA ASP A 79 -7.95 38.48 1.07
C ASP A 79 -8.26 37.63 2.34
N TYR A 80 -8.07 38.22 3.52
CA TYR A 80 -8.28 37.56 4.81
C TYR A 80 -9.76 37.31 5.11
N LEU A 81 -10.62 38.31 4.87
CA LEU A 81 -12.05 38.25 5.20
C LEU A 81 -12.82 37.22 4.36
N TYR A 82 -12.47 37.07 3.07
CA TYR A 82 -13.08 36.07 2.19
C TYR A 82 -12.79 34.64 2.67
N TYR A 83 -11.54 34.37 3.04
CA TYR A 83 -11.11 33.03 3.45
C TYR A 83 -11.47 32.66 4.88
N VAL A 84 -11.47 33.62 5.82
CA VAL A 84 -11.99 33.39 7.17
C VAL A 84 -13.46 32.99 7.10
N ARG A 85 -14.24 33.56 6.16
CA ARG A 85 -15.60 33.12 5.87
C ARG A 85 -15.67 31.68 5.38
N GLU A 86 -14.87 31.27 4.40
CA GLU A 86 -14.85 29.88 3.91
C GLU A 86 -14.43 28.90 5.02
N VAL A 87 -13.34 29.20 5.72
CA VAL A 87 -12.80 28.39 6.83
C VAL A 87 -13.84 28.27 7.95
N ARG A 88 -14.60 29.33 8.26
CA ARG A 88 -15.66 29.30 9.29
C ARG A 88 -16.91 28.54 8.82
N ARG A 89 -17.22 28.57 7.51
CA ARG A 89 -18.36 27.85 6.91
C ARG A 89 -18.30 26.33 7.11
N TYR A 90 -17.09 25.76 7.13
CA TYR A 90 -16.88 24.32 7.32
C TYR A 90 -16.47 23.92 8.75
N GLY A 91 -16.56 24.83 9.74
CA GLY A 91 -15.98 24.65 11.08
C GLY A 91 -16.32 23.33 11.79
N LYS A 92 -17.57 22.85 11.68
CA LYS A 92 -18.01 21.59 12.31
C LYS A 92 -17.44 20.33 11.62
N TRP A 93 -17.30 20.37 10.29
CA TRP A 93 -16.83 19.23 9.50
C TRP A 93 -15.31 19.04 9.61
N LYS A 94 -14.56 20.09 9.96
CA LYS A 94 -13.10 20.00 10.08
C LYS A 94 -12.63 19.02 11.16
N VAL A 95 -13.31 19.01 12.30
CA VAL A 95 -12.97 18.09 13.39
C VAL A 95 -13.22 16.65 12.95
N LEU A 96 -14.35 16.39 12.28
CA LEU A 96 -14.66 15.07 11.72
C LEU A 96 -13.65 14.64 10.65
N ILE A 97 -13.27 15.53 9.73
CA ILE A 97 -12.26 15.26 8.70
C ILE A 97 -10.91 14.97 9.33
N LEU A 98 -10.51 15.72 10.37
CA LEU A 98 -9.26 15.49 11.08
C LEU A 98 -9.26 14.14 11.81
N ILE A 99 -10.35 13.80 12.51
CA ILE A 99 -10.51 12.50 13.17
C ILE A 99 -10.41 11.37 12.14
N PHE A 100 -11.15 11.48 11.04
CA PHE A 100 -11.11 10.50 9.95
C PHE A 100 -9.69 10.36 9.36
N TYR A 101 -8.99 11.48 9.17
CA TYR A 101 -7.61 11.48 8.66
C TYR A 101 -6.65 10.75 9.60
N VAL A 102 -6.70 11.05 10.90
CA VAL A 102 -5.85 10.38 11.91
C VAL A 102 -6.17 8.89 12.00
N ILE A 103 -7.45 8.51 12.02
CA ILE A 103 -7.85 7.10 12.05
C ILE A 103 -7.40 6.36 10.78
N SER A 104 -7.54 6.99 9.61
CA SER A 104 -7.12 6.39 8.34
C SER A 104 -5.61 6.14 8.31
N ILE A 105 -4.82 7.11 8.76
CA ILE A 105 -3.36 6.94 8.90
C ILE A 105 -3.04 5.79 9.85
N TYR A 106 -3.66 5.77 11.03
CA TYR A 106 -3.46 4.70 12.01
C TYR A 106 -3.74 3.32 11.40
N ILE A 107 -4.86 3.16 10.69
CA ILE A 107 -5.21 1.90 10.01
C ILE A 107 -4.15 1.57 8.96
N CYS A 108 -3.74 2.51 8.11
CA CYS A 108 -2.73 2.27 7.07
C CYS A 108 -1.38 1.79 7.61
N PHE A 109 -0.95 2.32 8.76
CA PHE A 109 0.28 1.87 9.43
C PHE A 109 0.14 0.49 10.09
N THR A 110 -1.02 0.18 10.63
CA THR A 110 -1.22 -1.00 11.51
C THR A 110 -1.92 -2.18 10.84
N SER A 111 -2.33 -2.02 9.58
CA SER A 111 -2.84 -3.10 8.73
C SER A 111 -1.76 -3.53 7.73
N LEU A 112 -1.08 -4.61 8.05
CA LEU A 112 -0.09 -5.22 7.17
C LEU A 112 0.05 -6.71 7.48
N THR A 113 0.42 -7.49 6.47
CA THR A 113 0.88 -8.86 6.64
C THR A 113 2.32 -8.94 6.19
N TYR A 114 3.19 -9.52 7.01
CA TYR A 114 4.57 -9.80 6.63
C TYR A 114 4.89 -11.27 6.79
N VAL A 115 5.86 -11.72 6.02
CA VAL A 115 6.32 -13.11 5.98
C VAL A 115 7.79 -13.12 6.39
N THR A 116 8.17 -14.09 7.21
CA THR A 116 9.55 -14.37 7.65
C THR A 116 9.96 -15.75 7.15
N GLU A 117 11.07 -16.35 7.58
CA GLU A 117 11.46 -17.67 7.07
C GLU A 117 10.54 -18.81 7.55
N ASP A 118 9.92 -18.66 8.72
CA ASP A 118 9.18 -19.73 9.42
C ASP A 118 7.69 -19.41 9.67
N LYS A 119 7.30 -18.12 9.63
CA LYS A 119 5.94 -17.69 9.97
C LYS A 119 5.40 -16.56 9.09
N ILE A 120 4.08 -16.51 9.05
CA ILE A 120 3.26 -15.42 8.52
C ILE A 120 2.70 -14.63 9.70
N VAL A 121 2.86 -13.31 9.70
CA VAL A 121 2.33 -12.46 10.77
C VAL A 121 1.35 -11.44 10.20
N VAL A 122 0.11 -11.50 10.70
CA VAL A 122 -0.96 -10.59 10.31
C VAL A 122 -1.17 -9.54 11.40
N VAL A 123 -0.75 -8.31 11.12
CA VAL A 123 -0.95 -7.16 12.01
C VAL A 123 -2.23 -6.43 11.62
N SER A 124 -3.00 -6.05 12.63
CA SER A 124 -4.25 -5.32 12.42
C SER A 124 -4.36 -4.13 13.38
N PRO A 125 -5.23 -3.14 13.10
CA PRO A 125 -5.38 -1.96 13.94
C PRO A 125 -5.88 -2.26 15.36
N VAL A 126 -6.44 -3.45 15.56
CA VAL A 126 -6.93 -3.92 16.87
C VAL A 126 -5.91 -4.83 17.57
N ASN A 127 -5.01 -5.46 16.81
CA ASN A 127 -3.95 -6.32 17.34
C ASN A 127 -2.58 -5.96 16.73
N LEU A 128 -1.91 -5.00 17.37
CA LEU A 128 -0.61 -4.47 16.93
C LEU A 128 0.56 -5.45 17.08
N LYS A 129 0.44 -6.43 17.99
CA LYS A 129 1.44 -7.51 18.10
C LYS A 129 1.38 -8.47 16.91
N GLY A 130 0.30 -8.40 16.14
CA GLY A 130 0.00 -9.35 15.09
C GLY A 130 -0.49 -10.68 15.64
N ARG A 131 -1.03 -11.48 14.74
CA ARG A 131 -1.27 -12.89 14.96
C ARG A 131 -0.29 -13.66 14.10
N GLU A 132 0.45 -14.55 14.73
CA GLU A 132 1.44 -15.39 14.06
C GLU A 132 0.79 -16.69 13.62
N TYR A 133 1.17 -17.14 12.43
CA TYR A 133 0.75 -18.41 11.84
C TYR A 133 1.98 -19.12 11.31
N ASN A 134 2.10 -20.40 11.62
CA ASN A 134 3.11 -21.23 11.00
C ASN A 134 2.70 -21.54 9.56
N TYR A 135 3.65 -21.93 8.74
CA TYR A 135 3.37 -22.37 7.37
C TYR A 135 2.44 -23.59 7.30
N SER A 136 2.50 -24.47 8.32
CA SER A 136 1.58 -25.59 8.46
C SER A 136 0.13 -25.18 8.71
N ASP A 137 -0.12 -23.95 9.15
CA ASP A 137 -1.47 -23.45 9.48
C ASP A 137 -2.20 -22.93 8.23
N VAL A 138 -1.52 -22.90 7.07
CA VAL A 138 -2.13 -22.52 5.80
C VAL A 138 -3.07 -23.61 5.32
N GLU A 139 -4.33 -23.24 5.10
CA GLU A 139 -5.41 -24.17 4.74
C GLU A 139 -5.51 -24.37 3.23
N MET A 140 -5.21 -23.33 2.44
CA MET A 140 -5.38 -23.35 0.99
C MET A 140 -4.52 -22.28 0.32
N ILE A 141 -3.99 -22.61 -0.86
CA ILE A 141 -3.26 -21.67 -1.72
C ILE A 141 -4.09 -21.45 -3.00
N GLU A 142 -4.30 -20.20 -3.40
CA GLU A 142 -4.87 -19.87 -4.72
C GLU A 142 -3.89 -19.02 -5.50
N THR A 143 -3.45 -19.48 -6.68
CA THR A 143 -2.54 -18.74 -7.55
C THR A 143 -3.05 -18.65 -8.97
N GLY A 144 -2.67 -17.60 -9.68
CA GLY A 144 -2.94 -17.50 -11.10
C GLY A 144 -2.92 -16.08 -11.62
N PHE A 145 -3.49 -15.90 -12.80
CA PHE A 145 -3.60 -14.59 -13.43
C PHE A 145 -5.01 -14.04 -13.31
N GLY A 146 -5.11 -12.76 -12.97
CA GLY A 146 -6.37 -12.05 -12.80
C GLY A 146 -7.17 -12.03 -14.10
N ASN A 147 -8.47 -12.22 -13.99
CA ASN A 147 -9.42 -11.86 -15.03
C ASN A 147 -9.81 -10.39 -14.87
N LYS A 148 -10.08 -9.69 -15.98
CA LYS A 148 -10.53 -8.29 -15.94
C LYS A 148 -11.79 -8.17 -15.06
N LYS A 149 -11.63 -7.62 -13.86
CA LYS A 149 -12.74 -7.28 -12.96
C LYS A 149 -12.52 -5.86 -12.47
N LEU A 150 -13.46 -4.98 -12.80
CA LEU A 150 -13.55 -3.66 -12.21
C LEU A 150 -14.34 -3.78 -10.91
N SER A 151 -13.70 -3.59 -9.76
CA SER A 151 -14.41 -3.28 -8.53
C SER A 151 -13.83 -1.99 -7.93
N PHE A 152 -14.61 -1.29 -7.11
CA PHE A 152 -14.15 -0.08 -6.41
C PHE A 152 -12.97 -0.34 -5.44
N ILE A 153 -12.73 -1.61 -5.10
CA ILE A 153 -11.74 -2.04 -4.10
C ILE A 153 -10.53 -2.69 -4.78
N GLU A 154 -10.75 -3.43 -5.86
CA GLU A 154 -9.72 -4.13 -6.63
C GLU A 154 -9.84 -3.75 -8.11
N TYR A 155 -8.86 -3.00 -8.63
CA TYR A 155 -8.60 -2.97 -10.07
C TYR A 155 -7.77 -4.20 -10.41
N LYS A 156 -8.43 -5.28 -10.85
CA LYS A 156 -7.75 -6.46 -11.38
C LYS A 156 -7.58 -6.28 -12.88
N LYS A 157 -6.40 -5.81 -13.29
CA LYS A 157 -5.98 -5.85 -14.69
C LYS A 157 -5.90 -7.32 -15.10
N GLU A 158 -6.40 -7.61 -16.31
CA GLU A 158 -6.24 -8.94 -16.87
C GLU A 158 -4.74 -9.25 -17.04
N GLY A 159 -4.31 -10.46 -16.67
CA GLY A 159 -2.90 -10.84 -16.75
C GLY A 159 -2.04 -10.46 -15.55
N ASN A 160 -2.59 -9.79 -14.53
CA ASN A 160 -1.85 -9.58 -13.28
C ASN A 160 -1.78 -10.88 -12.47
N PHE A 161 -0.58 -11.30 -12.12
CA PHE A 161 -0.39 -12.43 -11.20
C PHE A 161 -0.96 -12.10 -9.82
N TYR A 162 -1.52 -13.11 -9.15
CA TYR A 162 -1.92 -13.03 -7.76
C TYR A 162 -1.50 -14.30 -7.02
N TYR A 163 -1.16 -14.14 -5.75
CA TYR A 163 -0.93 -15.22 -4.81
C TYR A 163 -1.81 -15.02 -3.58
N LYS A 164 -2.65 -16.00 -3.26
CA LYS A 164 -3.48 -15.96 -2.05
C LYS A 164 -3.24 -17.16 -1.19
N ILE A 165 -3.34 -16.94 0.10
CA ILE A 165 -3.38 -17.99 1.10
C ILE A 165 -4.63 -17.83 1.95
N THR A 166 -5.18 -18.96 2.40
CA THR A 166 -6.23 -18.98 3.42
C THR A 166 -5.62 -19.50 4.71
N VAL A 167 -5.76 -18.73 5.79
CA VAL A 167 -5.24 -19.06 7.12
C VAL A 167 -6.29 -18.68 8.16
N ASP A 168 -6.70 -19.61 9.02
CA ASP A 168 -7.77 -19.43 10.02
C ASP A 168 -9.06 -18.88 9.38
N GLY A 169 -9.45 -19.47 8.24
CA GLY A 169 -10.59 -19.04 7.43
C GLY A 169 -10.50 -17.64 6.80
N ARG A 170 -9.35 -16.96 6.89
CA ARG A 170 -9.13 -15.61 6.31
C ARG A 170 -8.29 -15.69 5.05
N LYS A 171 -8.72 -14.99 4.01
CA LYS A 171 -7.96 -14.85 2.76
C LYS A 171 -6.98 -13.70 2.87
N ILE A 172 -5.70 -13.99 2.70
CA ILE A 172 -4.61 -13.03 2.56
C ILE A 172 -4.22 -13.03 1.09
N VAL A 173 -4.12 -11.84 0.49
CA VAL A 173 -3.79 -11.68 -0.92
C VAL A 173 -2.50 -10.90 -1.04
N PHE A 174 -1.51 -11.48 -1.70
CA PHE A 174 -0.27 -10.82 -2.08
C PHE A 174 -0.38 -10.41 -3.54
N HIS A 175 -0.52 -9.10 -3.77
CA HIS A 175 -0.71 -8.54 -5.11
C HIS A 175 0.62 -8.08 -5.69
N ILE A 176 1.30 -7.20 -4.97
CA ILE A 176 2.61 -6.65 -5.31
C ILE A 176 3.29 -6.35 -3.97
N PRO A 177 3.67 -7.38 -3.20
CA PRO A 177 4.24 -7.14 -1.90
C PRO A 177 5.65 -6.57 -2.06
N TYR A 178 6.07 -5.84 -1.05
CA TYR A 178 7.37 -5.19 -0.98
C TYR A 178 8.38 -6.17 -0.39
N SER A 179 9.48 -6.43 -1.10
CA SER A 179 10.59 -7.24 -0.61
C SER A 179 11.41 -6.50 0.43
N ASN A 180 12.15 -7.25 1.24
CA ASN A 180 13.19 -6.71 2.09
C ASN A 180 14.42 -6.34 1.25
N GLU A 181 14.67 -5.05 1.09
CA GLU A 181 15.80 -4.51 0.32
C GLU A 181 17.16 -4.78 0.99
N ASN A 182 17.18 -5.24 2.25
CA ASN A 182 18.41 -5.60 2.95
C ASN A 182 18.87 -7.05 2.71
N ILE A 183 18.12 -7.83 1.93
CA ILE A 183 18.47 -9.22 1.59
C ILE A 183 19.02 -9.24 0.15
N ASP A 184 20.35 -9.36 0.02
CA ASP A 184 21.07 -9.25 -1.26
C ASP A 184 20.53 -10.18 -2.37
N ARG A 185 20.05 -11.38 -2.02
CA ARG A 185 19.51 -12.32 -3.02
C ARG A 185 18.17 -11.86 -3.63
N TYR A 186 17.47 -10.93 -3.01
CA TYR A 186 16.19 -10.39 -3.49
C TYR A 186 16.32 -9.18 -4.42
N GLU A 187 17.50 -8.96 -5.00
CA GLU A 187 17.66 -8.11 -6.19
C GLU A 187 16.76 -8.57 -7.35
N ASP A 188 16.46 -9.87 -7.46
CA ASP A 188 15.50 -10.41 -8.42
C ASP A 188 14.07 -10.37 -7.86
N THR A 189 13.27 -9.45 -8.39
CA THR A 189 11.88 -9.25 -7.98
C THR A 189 11.09 -10.57 -8.08
N TYR A 190 10.27 -10.86 -7.06
CA TYR A 190 9.45 -12.06 -6.92
C TYR A 190 10.19 -13.37 -6.59
N LEU A 191 11.53 -13.38 -6.45
CA LEU A 191 12.23 -14.58 -5.96
C LEU A 191 11.76 -15.00 -4.56
N TRP A 192 11.54 -14.03 -3.68
CA TRP A 192 10.97 -14.25 -2.34
C TRP A 192 9.61 -14.96 -2.37
N LEU A 193 8.81 -14.79 -3.44
CA LEU A 193 7.50 -15.44 -3.57
C LEU A 193 7.63 -16.90 -3.97
N GLU A 194 8.58 -17.18 -4.87
CA GLU A 194 8.89 -18.54 -5.28
C GLU A 194 9.50 -19.32 -4.11
N GLU A 195 10.42 -18.73 -3.34
CA GLU A 195 10.96 -19.34 -2.12
C GLU A 195 9.86 -19.60 -1.07
N PHE A 196 8.92 -18.67 -0.91
CA PHE A 196 7.78 -18.83 -0.01
C PHE A 196 6.85 -19.98 -0.45
N ASP A 197 6.52 -20.06 -1.74
CA ASP A 197 5.70 -21.16 -2.28
C ASP A 197 6.38 -22.52 -2.10
N GLN A 198 7.69 -22.61 -2.36
CA GLN A 198 8.49 -23.82 -2.11
C GLN A 198 8.58 -24.19 -0.63
N ALA A 199 8.52 -23.22 0.28
CA ALA A 199 8.46 -23.51 1.70
C ALA A 199 7.10 -24.09 2.10
N LEU A 200 6.01 -23.60 1.49
CA LEU A 200 4.66 -24.08 1.73
C LEU A 200 4.38 -25.48 1.15
N SER A 201 4.97 -25.83 0.00
CA SER A 201 4.75 -27.16 -0.62
C SER A 201 5.14 -28.34 0.28
N LYS A 202 6.01 -28.12 1.27
CA LYS A 202 6.41 -29.12 2.28
C LYS A 202 5.25 -29.60 3.18
N TYR A 203 4.13 -28.90 3.20
CA TYR A 203 3.02 -29.14 4.13
C TYR A 203 1.77 -29.79 3.49
N ASN A 204 1.83 -30.25 2.23
CA ASN A 204 0.69 -30.85 1.51
C ASN A 204 -0.57 -29.98 1.52
N ILE A 205 -0.39 -28.66 1.38
CA ILE A 205 -1.50 -27.70 1.40
C ILE A 205 -2.25 -27.78 0.07
N PRO A 206 -3.59 -27.88 0.06
CA PRO A 206 -4.38 -27.82 -1.16
C PRO A 206 -4.11 -26.53 -1.96
N LYS A 207 -3.79 -26.68 -3.25
CA LYS A 207 -3.45 -25.58 -4.14
C LYS A 207 -4.39 -25.55 -5.35
N GLU A 208 -5.09 -24.43 -5.52
CA GLU A 208 -5.84 -24.11 -6.73
C GLU A 208 -5.00 -23.17 -7.59
N SER A 209 -4.50 -23.65 -8.72
CA SER A 209 -3.65 -22.87 -9.61
C SER A 209 -4.26 -22.72 -11.01
N SER A 210 -4.02 -21.58 -11.67
CA SER A 210 -4.48 -21.36 -13.05
C SER A 210 -3.51 -20.50 -13.85
N SER A 211 -2.91 -21.09 -14.89
CA SER A 211 -2.10 -20.38 -15.88
C SER A 211 -2.93 -19.55 -16.87
N LYS A 212 -4.26 -19.65 -16.82
CA LYS A 212 -5.14 -18.93 -17.76
C LYS A 212 -4.96 -17.42 -17.62
N GLY A 213 -4.56 -16.77 -18.72
CA GLY A 213 -4.37 -15.31 -18.77
C GLY A 213 -2.91 -14.87 -18.68
N TYR A 214 -1.95 -15.79 -18.56
CA TYR A 214 -0.52 -15.45 -18.52
C TYR A 214 -0.05 -14.66 -19.75
N GLU A 215 -0.61 -14.94 -20.95
CA GLU A 215 -0.26 -14.22 -22.19
C GLU A 215 -0.63 -12.73 -22.18
N LYS A 216 -1.49 -12.31 -21.24
CA LYS A 216 -1.89 -10.92 -21.05
C LYS A 216 -1.07 -10.22 -19.96
N CYS A 217 -0.10 -10.91 -19.38
CA CYS A 217 0.80 -10.35 -18.39
C CYS A 217 1.76 -9.38 -19.07
N ASP A 218 1.83 -8.11 -18.62
CA ASP A 218 2.73 -7.11 -19.21
C ASP A 218 4.15 -7.14 -18.61
N TYR A 219 4.43 -8.09 -17.70
CA TYR A 219 5.78 -8.26 -17.17
C TYR A 219 6.69 -8.96 -18.19
N ASP A 220 8.00 -8.71 -18.07
CA ASP A 220 9.00 -9.40 -18.89
C ASP A 220 8.90 -10.92 -18.73
N GLN A 221 9.27 -11.65 -19.78
CA GLN A 221 9.17 -13.11 -19.85
C GLN A 221 9.80 -13.80 -18.62
N ARG A 222 10.93 -13.28 -18.12
CA ARG A 222 11.59 -13.80 -16.91
C ARG A 222 10.65 -13.88 -15.69
N TYR A 223 9.80 -12.88 -15.49
CA TYR A 223 8.84 -12.84 -14.38
C TYR A 223 7.62 -13.71 -14.66
N VAL A 224 7.15 -13.74 -15.92
CA VAL A 224 6.07 -14.63 -16.35
C VAL A 224 6.47 -16.09 -16.13
N ASP A 225 7.68 -16.48 -16.53
CA ASP A 225 8.24 -17.82 -16.32
C ASP A 225 8.31 -18.16 -14.82
N ARG A 226 8.65 -17.18 -13.99
CA ARG A 226 8.67 -17.34 -12.53
C ARG A 226 7.27 -17.59 -11.96
N PHE A 227 6.27 -16.83 -12.40
CA PHE A 227 4.88 -17.04 -12.01
C PHE A 227 4.33 -18.38 -12.47
N LEU A 228 4.71 -18.84 -13.67
CA LEU A 228 4.35 -20.16 -14.16
C LEU A 228 4.97 -21.27 -13.31
N ARG A 229 6.25 -21.15 -12.90
CA ARG A 229 6.85 -22.10 -11.94
C ARG A 229 6.10 -22.17 -10.61
N ILE A 230 5.62 -21.04 -10.11
CA ILE A 230 4.80 -20.99 -8.89
C ILE A 230 3.41 -21.62 -9.13
N ILE A 231 2.85 -21.55 -10.34
CA ILE A 231 1.55 -22.15 -10.66
C ILE A 231 1.66 -23.67 -10.81
N GLU A 232 2.77 -24.14 -11.38
CA GLU A 232 3.03 -25.54 -11.73
C GLU A 232 3.70 -26.34 -10.61
N SER A 233 4.17 -25.69 -9.54
CA SER A 233 4.68 -26.35 -8.35
C SER A 233 3.52 -26.98 -7.56
N ASP A 234 3.51 -28.31 -7.49
CA ASP A 234 2.64 -29.10 -6.60
C ASP A 234 3.23 -29.22 -5.18
#